data_AF-L8FNV2-F1
#
_entry.id   AF-L8FNV2-F1
#
_cell.length_a   1.000
_cell.length_b   1.000
_cell.length_c   1.000
_cell.angle_alpha   90.00
_cell.angle_beta   90.00
_cell.angle_gamma   90.00
#
_symmetry.space_group_name_H-M   'P 1'
#
loop_
_entity.id
_entity.type
_entity.pdbx_description
1 polymer ?
#
loop_
_entity_poly.entity_id
_entity_poly.type
_entity_poly.pdbx_seq_one_letter_code
_entity_poly.pdbx_strand_id
1 'polypeptide(L)'
;MHICEISANAFHYEMMRSDSEFFQTSIYEIDQIIHEKELDEDAETLHLIQQKLPHMHRSYADVFSKSESDRIPPHRIYDHKIQLEAPIPNAFSPLYRQGTKELKATKQYLLENLEKGFII
;
A
#
# COMPACT_ATOMS: atom_id res chain seq x y z
N MET A 1 4.08 17.70 -19.67
CA MET A 1 3.12 18.39 -18.80
C MET A 1 3.72 19.73 -18.41
N HIS A 2 3.19 20.82 -18.94
CA HIS A 2 3.63 22.18 -18.62
C HIS A 2 2.61 22.77 -17.65
N ILE A 3 2.98 22.92 -16.38
CA ILE A 3 2.14 23.58 -15.37
C ILE A 3 2.47 25.07 -15.42
N CYS A 4 1.46 25.92 -15.58
CA CYS A 4 1.58 27.37 -15.51
C CYS A 4 0.49 27.96 -14.62
N GLU A 5 0.81 29.05 -13.93
CA GLU A 5 -0.15 29.84 -13.16
C GLU A 5 -0.87 30.81 -14.10
N ILE A 6 -2.18 30.96 -13.92
CA ILE A 6 -3.01 31.89 -14.68
C ILE A 6 -3.83 32.76 -13.73
N SER A 7 -4.17 33.97 -14.17
CA SER A 7 -5.06 34.86 -13.41
C SER A 7 -6.50 34.35 -13.41
N ALA A 8 -7.31 34.81 -12.45
CA ALA A 8 -8.73 34.48 -12.37
C ALA A 8 -9.51 34.82 -13.66
N ASN A 9 -9.18 35.95 -14.31
CA ASN A 9 -9.82 36.33 -15.57
C ASN A 9 -9.45 35.35 -16.70
N ALA A 10 -8.18 34.99 -16.82
CA ALA A 10 -7.72 34.03 -17.83
C ALA A 10 -8.35 32.65 -17.61
N PHE A 11 -8.46 32.21 -16.34
CA PHE A 11 -9.16 30.98 -15.98
C PHE A 11 -10.62 30.99 -16.41
N HIS A 12 -11.35 32.09 -16.15
CA HIS A 12 -12.75 32.21 -16.59
C HIS A 12 -12.89 32.15 -18.11
N TYR A 13 -12.00 32.81 -18.85
CA TYR A 13 -12.00 32.73 -20.32
C TYR A 13 -11.73 31.30 -20.82
N GLU A 14 -10.79 30.58 -20.21
CA GLU A 14 -10.50 29.20 -20.59
C GLU A 14 -11.64 28.24 -20.25
N MET A 15 -12.38 28.49 -19.18
CA MET A 15 -13.54 27.67 -18.83
C MET A 15 -14.69 27.81 -19.84
N MET A 16 -14.74 28.90 -20.61
CA MET A 16 -15.77 29.17 -21.61
C MET A 16 -15.43 28.63 -23.01
N ARG A 17 -14.24 28.07 -23.19
CA ARG A 17 -13.78 27.57 -24.48
C ARG A 17 -14.28 26.16 -24.75
N SER A 18 -14.73 25.90 -25.97
CA SER A 18 -15.28 24.60 -26.38
C SER A 18 -14.23 23.50 -26.54
N ASP A 19 -12.96 23.88 -26.68
CA ASP A 19 -11.81 22.97 -26.78
C ASP A 19 -11.17 22.66 -25.41
N SER A 20 -11.68 23.23 -24.34
CA SER A 20 -11.14 23.10 -22.98
C SER A 20 -12.02 22.17 -22.13
N GLU A 21 -11.39 21.20 -21.46
CA GLU A 21 -12.06 20.30 -20.52
C GLU A 21 -11.69 20.70 -19.08
N PHE A 22 -12.71 21.01 -18.28
CA PHE A 22 -12.53 21.47 -16.91
C PHE A 22 -12.81 20.36 -15.91
N PHE A 23 -11.86 20.15 -14.99
CA PHE A 23 -11.99 19.22 -13.89
C PHE A 23 -11.79 19.97 -12.57
N GLN A 24 -12.72 19.81 -11.64
CA GLN A 24 -12.60 20.26 -10.26
C GLN A 24 -12.69 19.05 -9.36
N THR A 25 -11.83 19.01 -8.36
CA THR A 25 -11.94 18.06 -7.24
C THR A 25 -11.48 18.77 -5.96
N SER A 26 -12.04 18.36 -4.84
CA SER A 26 -11.58 18.75 -3.50
C SER A 26 -10.64 17.68 -2.92
N ILE A 27 -9.87 18.03 -1.89
CA ILE A 27 -9.03 17.07 -1.15
C ILE A 27 -9.89 15.93 -0.59
N TYR A 28 -11.08 16.26 -0.06
CA TYR A 28 -12.01 15.28 0.45
C TYR A 28 -12.47 14.27 -0.62
N GLU A 29 -12.82 14.76 -1.82
CA GLU A 29 -13.19 13.88 -2.94
C GLU A 29 -12.01 13.00 -3.37
N ILE A 30 -10.78 13.54 -3.34
CA ILE A 30 -9.57 12.74 -3.63
C ILE A 30 -9.43 11.61 -2.60
N ASP A 31 -9.52 11.93 -1.31
CA ASP A 31 -9.39 10.93 -0.23
C ASP A 31 -10.49 9.87 -0.34
N GLN A 32 -11.73 10.27 -0.66
CA GLN A 32 -12.84 9.34 -0.88
C GLN A 32 -12.61 8.43 -2.09
N ILE A 33 -12.15 8.98 -3.22
CA ILE A 33 -11.83 8.20 -4.43
C ILE A 33 -10.70 7.21 -4.15
N ILE A 34 -9.68 7.60 -3.38
CA ILE A 34 -8.59 6.71 -2.97
C ILE A 34 -9.17 5.56 -2.14
N HIS A 35 -9.98 5.87 -1.14
CA HIS A 35 -10.59 4.87 -0.28
C HIS A 35 -11.49 3.88 -1.04
N GLU A 36 -12.33 4.38 -1.96
CA GLU A 36 -13.18 3.54 -2.81
C GLU A 36 -12.34 2.61 -3.71
N LYS A 37 -11.25 3.12 -4.29
CA LYS A 37 -10.34 2.30 -5.10
C LYS A 37 -9.61 1.23 -4.30
N GLU A 38 -9.21 1.53 -3.07
CA GLU A 38 -8.62 0.53 -2.17
C GLU A 38 -9.61 -0.60 -1.86
N LEU A 39 -10.90 -0.31 -1.72
CA LEU A 39 -11.95 -1.31 -1.55
C LEU A 39 -12.21 -2.11 -2.84
N ASP A 40 -12.21 -1.47 -4.00
CA ASP A 40 -12.42 -2.12 -5.29
C ASP A 40 -11.27 -3.08 -5.67
N GLU A 41 -10.03 -2.77 -5.28
CA GLU A 41 -8.87 -3.67 -5.45
C GLU A 41 -9.14 -5.06 -4.83
N ASP A 42 -9.82 -5.11 -3.68
CA ASP A 42 -10.12 -6.37 -3.01
C ASP A 42 -11.15 -7.21 -3.80
N ALA A 43 -12.15 -6.58 -4.42
CA ALA A 43 -13.16 -7.27 -5.22
C ALA A 43 -12.57 -7.86 -6.52
N GLU A 44 -11.74 -7.08 -7.22
CA GLU A 44 -11.03 -7.56 -8.41
C GLU A 44 -10.06 -8.70 -8.06
N THR A 45 -9.35 -8.57 -6.93
CA THR A 45 -8.44 -9.60 -6.41
C THR A 45 -9.19 -10.89 -6.12
N LEU A 46 -10.36 -10.84 -5.46
CA LEU A 46 -11.18 -12.02 -5.19
C LEU A 46 -11.66 -12.71 -6.47
N HIS A 47 -12.06 -11.94 -7.50
CA HIS A 47 -12.45 -12.50 -8.79
C HIS A 47 -11.27 -13.21 -9.48
N LEU A 48 -10.09 -12.59 -9.45
CA LEU A 48 -8.87 -13.15 -10.02
C LEU A 48 -8.45 -14.45 -9.33
N ILE A 49 -8.54 -14.49 -8.00
CA ILE A 49 -8.28 -15.66 -7.17
C ILE A 49 -9.16 -16.83 -7.64
N GLN A 50 -10.46 -16.63 -7.79
CA GLN A 50 -11.40 -17.67 -8.21
C GLN A 50 -11.13 -18.18 -9.64
N GLN A 51 -10.70 -17.29 -10.55
CA GLN A 51 -10.42 -17.64 -11.94
C GLN A 51 -9.09 -18.39 -12.11
N LYS A 52 -8.04 -17.96 -11.40
CA LYS A 52 -6.69 -18.50 -11.56
C LYS A 52 -6.39 -19.71 -10.67
N LEU A 53 -7.14 -19.92 -9.60
CA LEU A 53 -6.90 -21.06 -8.70
C LEU A 53 -7.17 -22.40 -9.39
N PRO A 54 -6.18 -23.31 -9.42
CA PRO A 54 -6.42 -24.68 -9.84
C PRO A 54 -7.51 -25.32 -8.99
N HIS A 55 -8.27 -26.26 -9.57
CA HIS A 55 -9.41 -26.91 -8.88
C HIS A 55 -9.04 -27.45 -7.49
N MET A 56 -7.85 -28.05 -7.35
CA MET A 56 -7.36 -28.62 -6.09
C MET A 56 -7.16 -27.59 -4.97
N HIS A 57 -7.02 -26.31 -5.30
CA HIS A 57 -6.74 -25.24 -4.34
C HIS A 57 -7.93 -24.31 -4.09
N ARG A 58 -9.07 -24.50 -4.76
CA ARG A 58 -10.24 -23.62 -4.60
C ARG A 58 -10.78 -23.60 -3.17
N SER A 59 -10.63 -24.69 -2.43
CA SER A 59 -10.99 -24.76 -1.00
C SER A 59 -10.14 -23.86 -0.11
N TYR A 60 -8.98 -23.43 -0.60
CA TYR A 60 -8.05 -22.55 0.10
C TYR A 60 -8.07 -21.14 -0.49
N ALA A 61 -9.13 -20.72 -1.19
CA ALA A 61 -9.19 -19.39 -1.78
C ALA A 61 -9.01 -18.26 -0.74
N ASP A 62 -9.42 -18.52 0.50
CA ASP A 62 -9.24 -17.63 1.65
C ASP A 62 -7.76 -17.31 1.94
N VAL A 63 -6.84 -18.26 1.75
CA VAL A 63 -5.41 -18.03 2.02
C VAL A 63 -4.74 -17.08 1.02
N PHE A 64 -5.40 -16.81 -0.10
CA PHE A 64 -4.92 -15.86 -1.12
C PHE A 64 -5.51 -14.46 -0.94
N SER A 65 -6.37 -14.25 0.06
CA SER A 65 -6.95 -12.94 0.34
C SER A 65 -5.87 -11.94 0.79
N LYS A 66 -5.77 -10.81 0.08
CA LYS A 66 -4.85 -9.71 0.42
C LYS A 66 -5.14 -9.17 1.83
N SER A 67 -6.41 -8.94 2.16
CA SER A 67 -6.83 -8.43 3.47
C SER A 67 -6.47 -9.37 4.63
N GLU A 68 -6.59 -10.69 4.43
CA GLU A 68 -6.22 -11.67 5.46
C GLU A 68 -4.71 -11.88 5.53
N SER A 69 -3.99 -11.63 4.43
CA SER A 69 -2.52 -11.67 4.41
C SER A 69 -1.88 -10.57 5.24
N ASP A 70 -2.60 -9.46 5.48
CA ASP A 70 -2.17 -8.35 6.33
C ASP A 70 -2.33 -8.63 7.84
N ARG A 71 -2.76 -9.83 8.23
CA ARG A 71 -2.91 -10.26 9.63
C ARG A 71 -1.88 -11.31 10.00
N ILE A 72 -1.29 -11.16 11.18
CA ILE A 72 -0.38 -12.19 11.72
C ILE A 72 -1.20 -13.43 12.08
N PRO A 73 -0.78 -14.63 11.64
CA PRO A 73 -1.43 -15.87 12.06
C PRO A 73 -1.28 -16.06 13.58
N PRO A 74 -2.27 -16.68 14.25
CA PRO A 74 -2.19 -16.90 15.69
C PRO A 74 -0.97 -17.76 16.03
N HIS A 75 -0.28 -17.42 17.12
CA HIS A 75 0.85 -18.18 17.64
C HIS A 75 0.48 -19.66 17.86
N ARG A 76 1.38 -20.55 17.46
CA ARG A 76 1.17 -22.01 17.55
C ARG A 76 2.33 -22.69 18.28
N ILE A 77 2.06 -23.90 18.77
CA ILE A 77 3.07 -24.71 19.50
C ILE A 77 4.31 -25.04 18.66
N TYR A 78 4.18 -24.96 17.34
CA TYR A 78 5.19 -25.27 16.33
C TYR A 78 5.78 -24.01 15.67
N ASP A 79 5.58 -22.83 16.26
CA ASP A 79 6.27 -21.64 15.80
C ASP A 79 7.79 -21.84 15.88
N HIS A 80 8.49 -21.35 14.85
CA HIS A 80 9.94 -21.50 14.77
C HIS A 80 10.63 -20.75 15.91
N LYS A 81 11.46 -21.48 16.65
CA LYS A 81 12.31 -20.93 17.71
C LYS A 81 13.74 -20.81 17.21
N ILE A 82 14.32 -19.63 17.37
CA ILE A 82 15.74 -19.42 17.12
C ILE A 82 16.52 -19.95 18.33
N GLN A 83 17.22 -21.06 18.16
CA GLN A 83 18.10 -21.63 19.18
C GLN A 83 19.51 -21.08 18.97
N LEU A 84 20.07 -20.45 19.99
CA LEU A 84 21.44 -19.96 19.95
C LEU A 84 22.38 -21.09 20.39
N GLU A 85 23.43 -21.35 19.62
CA GLU A 85 24.48 -22.32 19.99
C GLU A 85 25.35 -21.81 21.14
N ALA A 86 25.54 -20.49 21.21
CA ALA A 86 26.26 -19.78 22.28
C ALA A 86 25.70 -18.35 22.46
N PRO A 87 25.92 -17.71 23.61
CA PRO A 87 25.53 -16.31 23.81
C PRO A 87 26.24 -15.39 22.81
N ILE A 88 25.47 -14.58 22.08
CA ILE A 88 26.02 -13.59 21.15
C ILE A 88 26.31 -12.31 21.95
N PRO A 89 27.53 -11.75 21.90
CA PRO A 89 27.79 -10.43 22.47
C PRO A 89 26.95 -9.40 21.71
N ASN A 90 26.32 -8.46 22.43
CA ASN A 90 25.51 -7.39 21.82
C ASN A 90 26.33 -6.65 20.76
N ALA A 91 26.14 -7.01 19.49
CA ALA A 91 26.84 -6.45 18.37
C ALA A 91 26.02 -5.27 17.85
N PHE A 92 26.32 -4.07 18.35
CA PHE A 92 25.80 -2.86 17.75
C PHE A 92 26.55 -2.59 16.44
N SER A 93 25.84 -2.63 15.32
CA SER A 93 26.37 -2.20 14.03
C SER A 93 25.67 -0.89 13.64
N PRO A 94 26.42 0.17 13.29
CA PRO A 94 25.80 1.40 12.80
C PRO A 94 25.05 1.12 11.50
N LEU A 95 23.86 1.71 11.37
CA LEU A 95 23.09 1.63 10.14
C LEU A 95 23.88 2.24 8.98
N TYR A 96 23.78 1.59 7.81
CA TYR A 96 24.37 2.13 6.59
C TYR A 96 23.71 3.47 6.23
N ARG A 97 24.46 4.33 5.53
CA ARG A 97 23.91 5.62 5.06
C ARG A 97 22.97 5.38 3.89
N GLN A 98 21.69 5.65 4.11
CA GLN A 98 20.66 5.56 3.09
C GLN A 98 20.54 6.87 2.31
N GLY A 99 20.30 6.76 1.00
CA GLY A 99 19.95 7.90 0.15
C GLY A 99 18.52 8.40 0.42
N THR A 100 18.17 9.60 -0.04
CA THR A 100 16.82 10.17 0.19
C THR A 100 15.68 9.29 -0.36
N LYS A 101 15.88 8.64 -1.51
CA LYS A 101 14.89 7.72 -2.09
C LYS A 101 14.70 6.48 -1.22
N GLU A 102 15.81 5.90 -0.75
CA GLU A 102 15.79 4.73 0.13
C GLU A 102 15.11 5.07 1.46
N LEU A 103 15.46 6.21 2.08
CA LEU A 103 14.84 6.68 3.32
C LEU A 103 13.32 6.85 3.19
N LYS A 104 12.84 7.40 2.06
CA LYS A 104 11.40 7.52 1.81
C LYS A 104 10.73 6.15 1.71
N ALA A 105 11.33 5.22 0.96
CA ALA A 105 10.81 3.86 0.82
C ALA A 105 10.83 3.10 2.15
N THR A 106 11.93 3.17 2.91
CA THR A 106 12.05 2.57 4.24
C THR A 106 11.03 3.13 5.20
N LYS A 107 10.83 4.46 5.22
CA LYS A 107 9.79 5.08 6.06
C LYS A 107 8.40 4.57 5.69
N GLN A 108 8.06 4.52 4.41
CA GLN A 108 6.76 4.03 3.95
C GLN A 108 6.53 2.58 4.38
N TYR A 109 7.50 1.71 4.11
CA TYR A 109 7.46 0.30 4.50
C TYR A 109 7.27 0.13 6.01
N LEU A 110 8.04 0.87 6.82
CA LEU A 110 7.93 0.79 8.28
C LEU A 110 6.55 1.22 8.75
N LEU A 111 5.98 2.32 8.23
CA LEU A 111 4.66 2.78 8.62
C LEU A 111 3.58 1.74 8.29
N GLU A 112 3.59 1.18 7.08
CA GLU A 112 2.64 0.15 6.65
C GLU A 112 2.72 -1.11 7.52
N ASN A 113 3.93 -1.58 7.83
CA ASN A 113 4.12 -2.81 8.61
C ASN A 113 3.92 -2.61 10.12
N LEU A 114 4.09 -1.38 10.62
CA LEU A 114 3.71 -1.00 11.98
C LEU A 114 2.19 -0.97 12.13
N GLU A 115 1.47 -0.41 11.16
CA GLU A 115 0.01 -0.38 11.15
C GLU A 115 -0.59 -1.80 11.10
N LYS A 116 0.00 -2.70 10.30
CA LYS A 116 -0.37 -4.13 10.25
C LYS A 116 0.02 -4.90 11.52
N GLY A 117 0.88 -4.34 12.38
CA GLY A 117 1.40 -4.99 13.58
C GLY A 117 2.48 -6.04 13.31
N PHE A 118 3.03 -6.11 12.10
CA PHE A 118 4.13 -7.03 11.74
C PHE A 118 5.45 -6.64 12.41
N ILE A 119 5.59 -5.35 12.71
CA ILE A 119 6.68 -4.78 13.48
C ILE A 119 6.06 -4.24 14.78
N ILE A 120 6.69 -4.55 15.92
CA ILE A 120 6.28 -4.12 17.27
C ILE A 120 7.42 -3.42 17.99
#